data_AF-A0A3N5YJR5-F1
#
_entry.id   AF-A0A3N5YJR5-F1
#
_cell.length_a   1.000
_cell.length_b   1.000
_cell.length_c   1.000
_cell.angle_alpha   90.00
_cell.angle_beta   90.00
_cell.angle_gamma   90.00
#
_symmetry.space_group_name_H-M   'P 1'
#
loop_
_entity.id
_entity.type
_entity.pdbx_description
1 polymer ?
#
loop_
_entity_poly.entity_id
_entity_poly.type
_entity_poly.pdbx_seq_one_letter_code
_entity_poly.pdbx_strand_id
1 'polypeptide(L)'
;MFTGIVRETGEVVRKDQTEAGATFRIRCREVFDDLGIGHSISVDGVCLTVTEKGDDSFTVFAVPETLRLTNLGRKKPGDRVNLEPAARLTDFLGGHLVQGHVDGTGEVVSICPEGDSRVFRFKAPASVLHYCTMKGSISVNGVSLTISGLGSDYFEVTIIPHTDEVTDFGQLRTGDQINLEADVISKYVESHVKRVLGGAATLLLFGGFLFGGSLFGGSLPVPAKTVLIFHSTVANKETPTILRVARFKPDIFVEWESVNHQGTIHLYQEAVEEGDKFVLEGLFDAGVDAESRDAMTIWLSQSMYKQLKENGHAKIQLNNLPLKMKVVGTGTFDLTVDKQQTQIPVITVEDERNNTWVFNDDAGNPLMVEYKTPRYRRYLKSVATASWPGLKWIKQVPPVK
;
A
#
# COMPACT_ATOMS: atom_id res chain seq x y z
N MET A 1 -12.76 2.41 22.54
CA MET A 1 -12.50 3.17 21.31
C MET A 1 -12.67 4.64 21.62
N PHE A 2 -11.87 5.45 20.97
CA PHE A 2 -11.71 6.89 21.15
C PHE A 2 -11.58 7.54 19.76
N THR A 3 -11.55 8.86 19.73
CA THR A 3 -11.47 9.65 18.51
C THR A 3 -10.11 10.34 18.34
N GLY A 4 -9.31 10.35 19.41
CA GLY A 4 -8.07 11.10 19.50
C GLY A 4 -8.28 12.61 19.67
N ILE A 5 -9.48 13.03 20.07
CA ILE A 5 -9.78 14.42 20.40
C ILE A 5 -9.75 14.54 21.93
N VAL A 6 -8.60 14.97 22.44
CA VAL A 6 -8.38 15.18 23.87
C VAL A 6 -9.38 16.21 24.40
N ARG A 7 -10.03 15.86 25.51
CA ARG A 7 -11.04 16.71 26.16
C ARG A 7 -10.44 17.61 27.22
N GLU A 8 -9.50 17.11 27.99
CA GLU A 8 -8.74 17.93 28.94
C GLU A 8 -7.37 17.31 29.25
N THR A 9 -6.49 18.11 29.85
CA THR A 9 -5.28 17.62 30.50
C THR A 9 -5.53 17.43 32.00
N GLY A 10 -5.40 16.20 32.49
CA GLY A 10 -5.41 15.87 33.92
C GLY A 10 -4.04 15.99 34.59
N GLU A 11 -4.01 15.79 35.90
CA GLU A 11 -2.78 15.77 36.72
C GLU A 11 -2.70 14.45 37.48
N VAL A 12 -1.58 13.73 37.37
CA VAL A 12 -1.31 12.56 38.21
C VAL A 12 -1.10 13.06 39.64
N VAL A 13 -2.01 12.76 40.57
CA VAL A 13 -1.85 13.18 41.97
C VAL A 13 -1.13 12.14 42.82
N ARG A 14 -1.23 10.87 42.40
CA ARG A 14 -0.58 9.75 43.09
C ARG A 14 -0.32 8.60 42.13
N LYS A 15 0.81 7.92 42.33
CA LYS A 15 1.16 6.67 41.67
C LYS A 15 1.71 5.70 42.71
N ASP A 16 1.02 4.60 42.94
CA ASP A 16 1.47 3.52 43.81
C ASP A 16 1.83 2.32 42.94
N GLN A 17 3.13 2.01 42.82
CA GLN A 17 3.62 0.93 41.98
C GLN A 17 4.09 -0.26 42.82
N THR A 18 3.67 -1.44 42.38
CA THR A 18 4.02 -2.75 42.97
C THR A 18 4.47 -3.69 41.85
N GLU A 19 4.85 -4.93 42.18
CA GLU A 19 5.13 -5.97 41.18
C GLU A 19 3.90 -6.30 40.31
N ALA A 20 2.69 -6.13 40.85
CA ALA A 20 1.46 -6.41 40.13
C ALA A 20 1.09 -5.36 39.09
N GLY A 21 1.69 -4.16 39.14
CA GLY A 21 1.33 -3.00 38.30
C GLY A 21 1.35 -1.70 39.09
N ALA A 22 0.71 -0.65 38.57
CA ALA A 22 0.62 0.63 39.24
C ALA A 22 -0.80 1.18 39.25
N THR A 23 -1.21 1.67 40.42
CA THR A 23 -2.44 2.43 40.60
C THR A 23 -2.14 3.90 40.43
N PHE A 24 -2.87 4.58 39.55
CA PHE A 24 -2.80 6.02 39.35
C PHE A 24 -4.07 6.66 39.84
N ARG A 25 -3.93 7.72 40.65
CA ARG A 25 -5.02 8.66 40.91
C ARG A 25 -4.76 9.91 40.09
N ILE A 26 -5.75 10.30 39.29
CA ILE A 26 -5.63 11.41 38.33
C ILE A 26 -6.74 12.42 38.65
N ARG A 27 -6.35 13.68 38.85
CA ARG A 27 -7.27 14.81 39.02
C ARG A 27 -7.70 15.32 37.65
N CYS A 28 -8.99 15.56 37.49
CA CYS A 28 -9.59 16.07 36.25
C CYS A 28 -10.87 16.84 36.58
N ARG A 29 -11.40 17.62 35.64
CA ARG A 29 -12.60 18.44 35.87
C ARG A 29 -13.64 18.25 34.78
N GLU A 30 -13.28 18.50 33.53
CA GLU A 30 -14.22 18.47 32.42
C GLU A 30 -14.76 17.06 32.15
N VAL A 31 -13.88 16.05 32.12
CA VAL A 31 -14.27 14.68 31.80
C VAL A 31 -14.86 13.95 33.00
N PHE A 32 -14.73 14.51 34.20
CA PHE A 32 -15.06 13.83 35.45
C PHE A 32 -16.52 13.38 35.53
N ASP A 33 -17.44 14.21 35.04
CA ASP A 33 -18.87 13.93 35.08
C ASP A 33 -19.28 12.81 34.10
N ASP A 34 -18.53 12.62 33.01
CA ASP A 34 -18.77 11.56 32.03
C ASP A 34 -18.21 10.19 32.46
N LEU A 35 -17.44 10.14 33.55
CA LEU A 35 -16.79 8.91 34.04
C LEU A 35 -17.62 8.20 35.12
N GLY A 36 -17.80 6.89 34.91
CA GLY A 36 -18.32 5.94 35.89
C GLY A 36 -17.29 4.85 36.20
N ILE A 37 -17.45 4.16 37.33
CA ILE A 37 -16.65 2.97 37.64
C ILE A 37 -16.90 1.91 36.55
N GLY A 38 -15.82 1.33 36.03
CA GLY A 38 -15.85 0.38 34.93
C GLY A 38 -15.82 1.01 33.53
N HIS A 39 -15.91 2.34 33.40
CA HIS A 39 -15.76 3.01 32.11
C HIS A 39 -14.30 2.99 31.66
N SER A 40 -14.09 2.92 30.34
CA SER A 40 -12.79 3.12 29.72
C SER A 40 -12.50 4.61 29.54
N ILE A 41 -11.25 4.99 29.83
CA ILE A 41 -10.70 6.32 29.61
C ILE A 41 -9.31 6.19 28.98
N SER A 42 -9.02 7.02 27.99
CA SER A 42 -7.70 7.17 27.41
C SER A 42 -6.87 8.11 28.27
N VAL A 43 -5.72 7.66 28.75
CA VAL A 43 -4.73 8.45 29.48
C VAL A 43 -3.43 8.46 28.69
N ASP A 44 -3.06 9.59 28.11
CA ASP A 44 -1.97 9.70 27.11
C ASP A 44 -2.10 8.67 25.97
N GLY A 45 -3.32 8.38 25.52
CA GLY A 45 -3.55 7.38 24.47
C GLY A 45 -3.57 5.93 24.96
N VAL A 46 -3.47 5.69 26.27
CA VAL A 46 -3.59 4.34 26.85
C VAL A 46 -5.00 4.12 27.36
N CYS A 47 -5.69 3.12 26.84
CA CYS A 47 -7.01 2.69 27.33
C CYS A 47 -6.86 2.06 28.72
N LEU A 48 -7.46 2.69 29.73
CA LEU A 48 -7.50 2.21 31.10
C LEU A 48 -8.93 2.19 31.62
N THR A 49 -9.18 1.37 32.63
CA THR A 49 -10.50 1.23 33.26
C THR A 49 -10.53 2.00 34.58
N VAL A 50 -11.55 2.85 34.76
CA VAL A 50 -11.79 3.53 36.03
C VAL A 50 -12.19 2.51 37.10
N THR A 51 -11.40 2.40 38.16
CA THR A 51 -11.65 1.46 39.27
C THR A 51 -12.31 2.14 40.47
N GLU A 52 -12.05 3.43 40.67
CA GLU A 52 -12.63 4.23 41.75
C GLU A 52 -12.87 5.67 41.29
N LYS A 53 -13.82 6.33 41.92
CA LYS A 53 -14.13 7.75 41.71
C LYS A 53 -14.13 8.47 43.06
N GLY A 54 -13.34 9.53 43.17
CA GLY A 54 -13.29 10.44 44.31
C GLY A 54 -14.22 11.64 44.10
N ASP A 55 -13.81 12.81 44.58
CA ASP A 55 -14.58 14.07 44.40
C ASP A 55 -14.14 14.86 43.17
N ASP A 56 -12.83 14.88 42.88
CA ASP A 56 -12.19 15.63 41.78
C ASP A 56 -11.20 14.77 40.97
N SER A 57 -11.21 13.46 41.23
CA SER A 57 -10.18 12.55 40.76
C SER A 57 -10.74 11.14 40.58
N PHE A 58 -10.16 10.40 39.65
CA PHE A 58 -10.47 9.00 39.40
C PHE A 58 -9.22 8.15 39.56
N THR A 59 -9.42 6.86 39.80
CA THR A 59 -8.35 5.88 39.93
C THR A 59 -8.39 4.90 38.76
N VAL A 60 -7.21 4.57 38.22
CA VAL A 60 -7.01 3.52 37.21
C VAL A 60 -5.85 2.62 37.61
N PHE A 61 -5.84 1.40 37.07
CA PHE A 61 -4.76 0.45 37.26
C PHE A 61 -4.10 0.12 35.93
N ALA A 62 -2.77 0.27 35.85
CA ALA A 62 -1.98 -0.14 34.71
C ALA A 62 -1.19 -1.40 35.05
N VAL A 63 -1.36 -2.44 34.23
CA VAL A 63 -0.61 -3.69 34.35
C VAL A 63 0.88 -3.50 34.00
N PRO A 64 1.78 -4.42 34.39
CA PRO A 64 3.21 -4.27 34.16
C PRO A 64 3.58 -4.12 32.68
N GLU A 65 2.86 -4.80 31.79
CA GLU A 65 3.05 -4.66 30.34
C GLU A 65 2.78 -3.24 29.86
N THR A 66 1.66 -2.64 30.25
CA THR A 66 1.32 -1.24 29.94
C THR A 66 2.40 -0.29 30.45
N LEU A 67 2.87 -0.48 31.69
CA LEU A 67 3.93 0.38 32.25
C LEU A 67 5.25 0.28 31.48
N ARG A 68 5.58 -0.90 30.94
CA ARG A 68 6.81 -1.15 30.18
C ARG A 68 6.73 -0.59 28.76
N LEU A 69 5.56 -0.67 28.13
CA LEU A 69 5.36 -0.34 26.72
C LEU A 69 4.92 1.11 26.48
N THR A 70 4.61 1.87 27.54
CA THR A 70 4.08 3.24 27.45
C THR A 70 4.86 4.21 28.34
N ASN A 71 4.64 5.51 28.13
CA ASN A 71 5.21 6.58 28.94
C ASN A 71 4.68 6.58 30.40
N LEU A 72 3.59 5.87 30.70
CA LEU A 72 2.97 5.81 32.04
C LEU A 72 3.92 5.20 33.09
N GLY A 73 4.82 4.32 32.66
CA GLY A 73 5.88 3.78 33.51
C GLY A 73 6.76 4.87 34.11
N ARG A 74 6.94 6.00 33.41
CA ARG A 74 7.78 7.12 33.83
C ARG A 74 7.02 8.24 34.54
N LYS A 75 5.69 8.29 34.39
CA LYS A 75 4.86 9.31 35.04
C LYS A 75 5.00 9.29 36.56
N LYS A 76 4.96 10.47 37.16
CA LYS A 76 5.09 10.75 38.59
C LYS A 76 3.98 11.71 39.05
N PRO A 77 3.73 11.81 40.36
CA PRO A 77 2.87 12.87 40.89
C PRO A 77 3.30 14.26 40.41
N GLY A 78 2.34 15.06 39.94
CA GLY A 78 2.53 16.37 39.33
C GLY A 78 2.59 16.37 37.80
N ASP A 79 2.83 15.21 37.16
CA ASP A 79 2.87 15.13 35.71
C ASP A 79 1.46 15.31 35.12
N ARG A 80 1.40 15.98 33.97
CA ARG A 80 0.17 16.13 33.20
C ARG A 80 -0.03 14.97 32.23
N VAL A 81 -1.30 14.67 31.96
CA VAL A 81 -1.72 13.62 31.03
C VAL A 81 -2.92 14.09 30.21
N ASN A 82 -2.95 13.75 28.93
CA ASN A 82 -4.11 13.95 28.06
C ASN A 82 -5.21 12.94 28.43
N LEU A 83 -6.45 13.42 28.53
CA LEU A 83 -7.62 12.62 28.88
C LEU A 83 -8.69 12.66 27.79
N GLU A 84 -9.20 11.49 27.43
CA GLU A 84 -10.35 11.33 26.53
C GLU A 84 -11.25 10.17 27.03
N PRO A 85 -12.52 10.42 27.39
CA PRO A 85 -13.49 9.36 27.67
C PRO A 85 -13.75 8.48 26.44
N ALA A 86 -14.15 7.23 26.66
CA ALA A 86 -14.55 6.38 25.55
C ALA A 86 -15.71 6.98 24.73
N ALA A 87 -15.59 6.93 23.41
CA ALA A 87 -16.58 7.49 22.50
C ALA A 87 -17.90 6.70 22.57
N ARG A 88 -19.02 7.41 22.57
CA ARG A 88 -20.37 6.87 22.37
C ARG A 88 -20.61 6.67 20.87
N LEU A 89 -21.53 5.77 20.51
CA LEU A 89 -21.93 5.56 19.11
C LEU A 89 -22.49 6.82 18.43
N THR A 90 -23.00 7.76 19.22
CA THR A 90 -23.57 9.03 18.76
C THR A 90 -22.57 10.17 18.68
N ASP A 91 -21.33 9.96 19.11
CA ASP A 91 -20.32 11.02 19.16
C ASP A 91 -19.80 11.35 17.77
N PHE A 92 -19.38 12.59 17.59
CA PHE A 92 -18.71 13.02 16.36
C PHE A 92 -17.27 12.48 16.33
N LEU A 93 -16.91 11.78 15.26
CA LEU A 93 -15.54 11.31 15.03
C LEU A 93 -14.69 12.45 14.46
N GLY A 94 -14.28 13.39 15.32
CA GLY A 94 -13.51 14.58 14.91
C GLY A 94 -12.05 14.32 14.54
N GLY A 95 -11.48 13.20 14.99
CA GLY A 95 -10.15 12.73 14.61
C GLY A 95 -10.22 11.46 13.75
N HIS A 96 -9.65 10.36 14.25
CA HIS A 96 -9.72 9.04 13.62
C HIS A 96 -10.02 7.97 14.67
N LEU A 97 -10.16 6.70 14.24
CA LEU A 97 -10.42 5.61 15.18
C LEU A 97 -9.16 5.28 16.00
N VAL A 98 -9.17 5.66 17.27
CA VAL A 98 -8.12 5.35 18.23
C VAL A 98 -8.63 4.24 19.17
N GLN A 99 -7.87 3.17 19.33
CA GLN A 99 -8.21 2.06 20.22
C GLN A 99 -7.81 2.35 21.66
N GLY A 100 -6.75 3.12 21.85
CA GLY A 100 -6.05 3.28 23.12
C GLY A 100 -5.08 2.12 23.38
N HIS A 101 -4.58 1.49 22.32
CA HIS A 101 -3.66 0.35 22.34
C HIS A 101 -2.33 0.80 21.75
N VAL A 102 -1.51 1.40 22.61
CA VAL A 102 -0.19 1.94 22.24
C VAL A 102 0.70 0.83 21.67
N ASP A 103 1.22 1.06 20.47
CA ASP A 103 2.12 0.14 19.75
C ASP A 103 3.56 0.23 20.25
N GLY A 104 3.93 1.41 20.75
CA GLY A 104 5.25 1.67 21.28
C GLY A 104 5.42 3.12 21.69
N THR A 105 6.64 3.45 22.10
CA THR A 105 7.00 4.83 22.44
C THR A 105 7.97 5.42 21.44
N GLY A 106 7.87 6.73 21.25
CA GLY A 106 8.79 7.54 20.48
C GLY A 106 9.42 8.63 21.32
N GLU A 107 10.20 9.50 20.68
CA GLU A 107 10.91 10.61 21.31
C GLU A 107 10.75 11.89 20.49
N VAL A 108 10.51 13.01 21.16
CA VAL A 108 10.51 14.34 20.50
C VAL A 108 11.95 14.68 20.10
N VAL A 109 12.23 14.79 18.80
CA VAL A 109 13.57 15.12 18.27
C VAL A 109 13.76 16.61 18.10
N SER A 110 12.76 17.30 17.54
CA SER A 110 12.84 18.74 17.32
C SER A 110 11.46 19.37 17.33
N ILE A 111 11.42 20.64 17.73
CA ILE A 111 10.21 21.46 17.68
C ILE A 111 10.57 22.79 17.03
N CYS A 112 10.00 23.07 15.87
CA CYS A 112 10.29 24.26 15.07
C CYS A 112 9.04 25.13 14.93
N PRO A 113 9.12 26.46 15.11
CA PRO A 113 7.99 27.34 14.83
C PRO A 113 7.70 27.39 13.31
N GLU A 114 6.42 27.42 12.95
CA GLU A 114 5.94 27.60 11.58
C GLU A 114 4.68 28.48 11.60
N GLY A 115 4.87 29.79 11.39
CA GLY A 115 3.81 30.78 11.62
C GLY A 115 3.35 30.73 13.08
N ASP A 116 2.03 30.63 13.29
CA ASP A 116 1.43 30.45 14.62
C ASP A 116 1.41 28.97 15.08
N SER A 117 1.92 28.06 14.26
CA SER A 117 1.95 26.62 14.55
C SER A 117 3.35 26.14 14.92
N ARG A 118 3.45 24.89 15.38
CA ARG A 118 4.72 24.24 15.73
C ARG A 118 4.83 22.93 14.97
N VAL A 119 5.93 22.73 14.26
CA VAL A 119 6.26 21.45 13.62
C VAL A 119 7.05 20.62 14.62
N PHE A 120 6.48 19.47 15.00
CA PHE A 120 7.15 18.49 15.84
C PHE A 120 7.69 17.36 14.97
N ARG A 121 8.95 16.99 15.19
CA ARG A 121 9.54 15.78 14.65
C ARG A 121 9.69 14.75 15.76
N PHE A 122 9.20 13.55 15.52
CA PHE A 122 9.29 12.43 16.45
C PHE A 122 10.13 11.30 15.87
N LYS A 123 11.08 10.78 16.64
CA LYS A 123 11.71 9.50 16.35
C LYS A 123 10.75 8.39 16.78
N ALA A 124 10.58 7.39 15.94
CA ALA A 124 9.66 6.29 16.20
C ALA A 124 10.28 4.94 15.82
N PRO A 125 9.88 3.84 16.49
CA PRO A 125 10.33 2.51 16.12
C PRO A 125 9.78 2.10 14.75
N ALA A 126 10.55 1.31 14.01
CA ALA A 126 10.16 0.81 12.69
C ALA A 126 8.81 0.07 12.71
N SER A 127 8.47 -0.61 13.82
CA SER A 127 7.18 -1.28 14.00
C SER A 127 5.97 -0.34 13.97
N VAL A 128 6.15 0.93 14.31
CA VAL A 128 5.11 1.97 14.21
C VAL A 128 5.16 2.65 12.85
N LEU A 129 6.36 3.05 12.40
CA LEU A 129 6.56 3.74 11.12
C LEU A 129 6.07 2.92 9.92
N HIS A 130 6.16 1.59 10.01
CA HIS A 130 5.64 0.66 8.99
C HIS A 130 4.15 0.89 8.65
N TYR A 131 3.36 1.38 9.60
CA TYR A 131 1.93 1.66 9.41
C TYR A 131 1.62 3.15 9.14
N CYS A 132 2.65 4.00 9.12
CA CYS A 132 2.52 5.43 8.87
C CYS A 132 2.54 5.73 7.37
N THR A 133 1.72 6.68 6.94
CA THR A 133 1.69 7.15 5.56
C THR A 133 1.70 8.68 5.53
N MET A 134 2.33 9.27 4.51
CA MET A 134 2.27 10.73 4.32
C MET A 134 0.82 11.18 4.20
N LYS A 135 0.44 12.20 4.99
CA LYS A 135 -0.95 12.68 5.16
C LYS A 135 -1.92 11.67 5.78
N GLY A 136 -1.42 10.54 6.28
CA GLY A 136 -2.18 9.60 7.09
C GLY A 136 -2.35 10.08 8.53
N SER A 137 -3.14 9.33 9.30
CA SER A 137 -3.41 9.58 10.71
C SER A 137 -2.45 8.83 11.62
N ILE A 138 -2.12 9.43 12.76
CA ILE A 138 -1.42 8.80 13.88
C ILE A 138 -1.90 9.41 15.20
N SER A 139 -1.91 8.61 16.27
CA SER A 139 -2.17 9.09 17.62
C SER A 139 -0.87 9.26 18.39
N VAL A 140 -0.63 10.46 18.92
CA VAL A 140 0.52 10.79 19.79
C VAL A 140 0.00 11.24 21.14
N ASN A 141 0.34 10.50 22.21
CA ASN A 141 -0.23 10.72 23.55
C ASN A 141 -1.78 10.82 23.54
N GLY A 142 -2.44 10.06 22.65
CA GLY A 142 -3.89 10.10 22.51
C GLY A 142 -4.42 11.24 21.65
N VAL A 143 -3.58 12.12 21.09
CA VAL A 143 -3.99 13.18 20.17
C VAL A 143 -3.93 12.66 18.74
N SER A 144 -5.05 12.71 18.03
CA SER A 144 -5.18 12.40 16.61
C SER A 144 -4.53 13.50 15.76
N LEU A 145 -3.56 13.13 14.95
CA LEU A 145 -2.76 14.07 14.16
C LEU A 145 -2.57 13.58 12.72
N THR A 146 -2.37 14.52 11.80
CA THR A 146 -2.03 14.25 10.40
C THR A 146 -0.51 14.30 10.21
N ILE A 147 0.05 13.26 9.61
CA ILE A 147 1.48 13.19 9.30
C ILE A 147 1.81 14.20 8.19
N SER A 148 2.60 15.19 8.54
CA SER A 148 3.05 16.28 7.66
C SER A 148 4.36 15.96 6.93
N GLY A 149 5.20 15.10 7.52
CA GLY A 149 6.49 14.61 6.99
C GLY A 149 6.79 13.21 7.49
N LEU A 150 7.52 12.41 6.70
CA LEU A 150 7.84 11.01 7.02
C LEU A 150 9.23 10.67 6.48
N GLY A 151 10.06 10.09 7.33
CA GLY A 151 11.39 9.58 6.99
C GLY A 151 11.60 8.15 7.45
N SER A 152 12.82 7.64 7.31
CA SER A 152 13.15 6.24 7.62
C SER A 152 13.01 5.88 9.11
N ASP A 153 13.27 6.84 10.00
CA ASP A 153 13.26 6.65 11.46
C ASP A 153 12.47 7.74 12.21
N TYR A 154 11.75 8.59 11.49
CA TYR A 154 10.98 9.70 12.07
C TYR A 154 9.70 10.00 11.29
N PHE A 155 8.78 10.70 11.95
CA PHE A 155 7.66 11.38 11.31
C PHE A 155 7.51 12.80 11.87
N GLU A 156 6.77 13.65 11.17
CA GLU A 156 6.49 15.03 11.55
C GLU A 156 5.00 15.31 11.57
N VAL A 157 4.57 16.18 12.48
CA VAL A 157 3.20 16.69 12.58
C VAL A 157 3.24 18.20 12.82
N THR A 158 2.25 18.90 12.31
CA THR A 158 2.07 20.35 12.54
C THR A 158 0.97 20.55 13.57
N ILE A 159 1.30 21.20 14.67
CA ILE A 159 0.41 21.45 15.80
C ILE A 159 -0.07 22.89 15.74
N ILE A 160 -1.39 23.05 15.65
CA ILE A 160 -2.07 24.34 15.64
C ILE A 160 -2.15 24.92 17.06
N PRO A 161 -2.32 26.26 17.22
CA PRO A 161 -2.40 26.91 18.53
C PRO A 161 -3.38 26.25 19.49
N HIS A 162 -4.59 25.92 19.02
CA HIS A 162 -5.61 25.32 19.87
C HIS A 162 -5.16 23.99 20.48
N THR A 163 -4.57 23.10 19.68
CA THR A 163 -4.05 21.80 20.16
C THR A 163 -2.87 22.00 21.12
N ASP A 164 -1.99 22.96 20.85
CA ASP A 164 -0.86 23.29 21.75
C ASP A 164 -1.34 23.74 23.14
N GLU A 165 -2.44 24.50 23.19
CA GLU A 165 -3.03 25.03 24.42
C GLU A 165 -3.79 23.98 25.25
N VAL A 166 -4.59 23.12 24.60
CA VAL A 166 -5.53 22.22 25.29
C VAL A 166 -4.97 20.81 25.53
N THR A 167 -3.76 20.52 25.07
CA THR A 167 -3.10 19.21 25.23
C THR A 167 -1.72 19.35 25.89
N ASP A 168 -1.05 18.24 26.13
CA ASP A 168 0.31 18.22 26.65
C ASP A 168 1.38 18.77 25.68
N PHE A 169 1.06 18.99 24.40
CA PHE A 169 1.99 19.49 23.38
C PHE A 169 2.64 20.84 23.73
N GLY A 170 1.93 21.75 24.41
CA GLY A 170 2.50 23.00 24.91
C GLY A 170 3.64 22.79 25.93
N GLN A 171 3.68 21.62 26.58
CA GLN A 171 4.63 21.28 27.63
C GLN A 171 5.75 20.35 27.15
N LEU A 172 5.56 19.65 26.03
CA LEU A 172 6.57 18.77 25.45
C LEU A 172 7.85 19.53 25.08
N ARG A 173 8.99 18.87 25.30
CA ARG A 173 10.34 19.31 25.02
C ARG A 173 11.09 18.23 24.24
N THR A 174 12.16 18.62 23.55
CA THR A 174 13.08 17.66 22.92
C THR A 174 13.61 16.68 23.96
N GLY A 175 13.59 15.39 23.63
CA GLY A 175 13.96 14.28 24.50
C GLY A 175 12.80 13.66 25.27
N ASP A 176 11.61 14.28 25.26
CA ASP A 176 10.44 13.71 25.94
C ASP A 176 9.94 12.45 25.22
N GLN A 177 9.58 11.44 26.03
CA GLN A 177 9.02 10.19 25.55
C GLN A 177 7.51 10.32 25.36
N ILE A 178 7.01 9.85 24.22
CA ILE A 178 5.59 9.90 23.88
C ILE A 178 5.04 8.51 23.55
N ASN A 179 3.73 8.31 23.72
CA ASN A 179 3.01 7.12 23.29
C ASN A 179 2.60 7.26 21.84
N LEU A 180 2.76 6.18 21.07
CA LEU A 180 2.39 6.12 19.67
C LEU A 180 1.39 4.99 19.44
N GLU A 181 0.29 5.32 18.79
CA GLU A 181 -0.63 4.35 18.22
C GLU A 181 -0.81 4.68 16.73
N ALA A 182 -0.42 3.73 15.88
CA ALA A 182 -0.66 3.82 14.45
C ALA A 182 -2.12 3.51 14.12
N ASP A 183 -2.61 4.08 13.01
CA ASP A 183 -3.98 3.86 12.55
C ASP A 183 -4.29 2.35 12.41
N VAL A 184 -5.32 1.91 13.14
CA VAL A 184 -5.74 0.51 13.15
C VAL A 184 -6.16 0.03 11.75
N ILE A 185 -6.64 0.93 10.90
CA ILE A 185 -7.00 0.60 9.51
C ILE A 185 -5.79 0.05 8.77
N SER A 186 -4.61 0.66 8.91
CA SER A 186 -3.37 0.18 8.30
C SER A 186 -3.02 -1.24 8.74
N LYS A 187 -3.21 -1.56 10.02
CA LYS A 187 -2.93 -2.90 10.59
C LYS A 187 -3.91 -3.96 10.06
N TYR A 188 -5.20 -3.61 9.96
CA TYR A 188 -6.20 -4.51 9.41
C TYR A 188 -5.96 -4.78 7.93
N VAL A 189 -5.69 -3.73 7.14
CA VAL A 189 -5.35 -3.87 5.73
C VAL A 189 -4.15 -4.80 5.57
N GLU A 190 -3.07 -4.57 6.32
CA GLU A 190 -1.89 -5.43 6.25
C GLU A 190 -2.19 -6.88 6.67
N SER A 191 -2.88 -7.10 7.80
CA SER A 191 -3.19 -8.44 8.30
C SER A 191 -4.04 -9.24 7.32
N HIS A 192 -5.06 -8.62 6.73
CA HIS A 192 -5.93 -9.27 5.75
C HIS A 192 -5.18 -9.55 4.45
N VAL A 193 -4.40 -8.61 3.94
CA VAL A 193 -3.57 -8.79 2.73
C VAL A 193 -2.52 -9.89 2.96
N LYS A 194 -1.80 -9.87 4.08
CA LYS A 194 -0.83 -10.93 4.45
C LYS A 194 -1.47 -12.30 4.56
N ARG A 195 -2.71 -12.42 5.05
CA ARG A 195 -3.41 -13.71 5.12
C ARG A 195 -3.77 -14.23 3.72
N VAL A 196 -4.22 -13.33 2.84
CA VAL A 196 -4.54 -13.66 1.45
C VAL A 196 -3.27 -14.10 0.70
N LEU A 197 -2.15 -13.41 0.89
CA LEU A 197 -0.88 -13.71 0.21
C LEU A 197 -0.06 -14.83 0.89
N GLY A 198 -0.08 -14.93 2.21
CA GLY A 198 0.68 -15.88 3.02
C GLY A 198 0.21 -17.34 2.89
N GLY A 199 -1.05 -17.55 2.47
CA GLY A 199 -1.50 -18.88 2.02
C GLY A 199 -0.77 -19.38 0.77
N ALA A 200 -0.12 -18.50 0.00
CA ALA A 200 0.65 -18.84 -1.19
C ALA A 200 2.18 -18.97 -0.92
N ALA A 201 2.70 -18.50 0.22
CA ALA A 201 4.13 -18.35 0.47
C ALA A 201 4.85 -19.63 0.98
N THR A 202 4.14 -20.67 1.41
CA THR A 202 4.74 -21.91 1.93
C THR A 202 5.36 -22.81 0.83
N LEU A 203 5.27 -22.44 -0.46
CA LEU A 203 5.70 -23.31 -1.57
C LEU A 203 7.12 -23.04 -2.15
N LEU A 204 7.87 -22.04 -1.65
CA LEU A 204 9.01 -21.48 -2.41
C LEU A 204 10.43 -21.65 -1.81
N LEU A 205 10.65 -22.58 -0.87
CA LEU A 205 11.97 -22.71 -0.19
C LEU A 205 12.88 -23.87 -0.63
N PHE A 206 12.67 -24.51 -1.78
CA PHE A 206 13.65 -25.48 -2.31
C PHE A 206 14.00 -25.16 -3.77
N GLY A 207 15.26 -24.75 -4.02
CA GLY A 207 15.81 -24.76 -5.38
C GLY A 207 16.84 -23.70 -5.72
N GLY A 208 17.69 -23.26 -4.80
CA GLY A 208 18.80 -22.34 -5.08
C GLY A 208 20.17 -22.99 -4.90
N PHE A 209 20.51 -23.97 -5.74
CA PHE A 209 21.88 -24.48 -5.85
C PHE A 209 22.31 -24.53 -7.33
N LEU A 210 23.43 -23.85 -7.60
CA LEU A 210 24.36 -24.00 -8.72
C LEU A 210 24.03 -23.32 -10.07
N PHE A 211 24.83 -22.28 -10.29
CA PHE A 211 25.23 -21.69 -11.56
C PHE A 211 25.43 -22.73 -12.69
N GLY A 212 24.81 -22.46 -13.82
CA GLY A 212 25.12 -23.05 -15.12
C GLY A 212 24.66 -22.09 -16.21
N GLY A 213 25.57 -21.20 -16.64
CA GLY A 213 25.27 -20.19 -17.65
C GLY A 213 25.16 -20.76 -19.07
N SER A 214 24.54 -19.98 -19.95
CA SER A 214 24.89 -19.94 -21.36
C SER A 214 25.11 -18.48 -21.78
N LEU A 215 26.32 -18.21 -22.24
CA LEU A 215 26.68 -17.06 -23.06
C LEU A 215 26.09 -17.25 -24.47
N PHE A 216 25.51 -16.18 -25.01
CA PHE A 216 25.01 -16.00 -26.38
C PHE A 216 23.73 -16.75 -26.80
N GLY A 217 22.64 -15.97 -26.90
CA GLY A 217 21.39 -16.28 -27.57
C GLY A 217 20.43 -15.11 -27.36
N GLY A 218 20.46 -14.12 -28.26
CA GLY A 218 19.93 -12.77 -28.02
C GLY A 218 18.42 -12.70 -27.75
N SER A 219 18.08 -11.88 -26.76
CA SER A 219 16.73 -11.38 -26.47
C SER A 219 16.35 -10.27 -27.46
N LEU A 220 15.05 -10.06 -27.68
CA LEU A 220 14.55 -8.81 -28.28
C LEU A 220 14.92 -7.67 -27.31
N PRO A 221 15.85 -6.76 -27.64
CA PRO A 221 16.23 -5.71 -26.71
C PRO A 221 15.09 -4.69 -26.72
N VAL A 222 14.25 -4.69 -25.70
CA VAL A 222 13.23 -3.66 -25.48
C VAL A 222 13.91 -2.52 -24.72
N PRO A 223 14.42 -1.47 -25.38
CA PRO A 223 15.19 -0.43 -24.71
C PRO A 223 14.25 0.41 -23.87
N ALA A 224 14.84 1.30 -23.08
CA ALA A 224 14.17 2.16 -22.12
C ALA A 224 13.05 3.07 -22.70
N LYS A 225 12.71 3.00 -23.99
CA LYS A 225 11.63 3.76 -24.64
C LYS A 225 11.04 2.92 -25.77
N THR A 226 10.01 2.13 -25.48
CA THR A 226 9.38 1.22 -26.44
C THR A 226 7.90 1.53 -26.62
N VAL A 227 7.42 1.50 -27.86
CA VAL A 227 6.00 1.60 -28.20
C VAL A 227 5.51 0.27 -28.75
N LEU A 228 4.43 -0.25 -28.16
CA LEU A 228 3.74 -1.46 -28.57
C LEU A 228 2.38 -1.08 -29.17
N ILE A 229 2.06 -1.60 -30.36
CA ILE A 229 0.78 -1.34 -31.02
C ILE A 229 0.02 -2.65 -31.20
N PHE A 230 -1.14 -2.74 -30.56
CA PHE A 230 -2.06 -3.86 -30.66
C PHE A 230 -3.23 -3.51 -31.57
N HIS A 231 -3.69 -4.50 -32.33
CA HIS A 231 -4.94 -4.41 -33.07
C HIS A 231 -5.95 -5.37 -32.47
N SER A 232 -7.18 -4.89 -32.31
CA SER A 232 -8.32 -5.68 -31.86
C SER A 232 -9.35 -5.74 -33.00
N THR A 233 -9.87 -6.93 -33.27
CA THR A 233 -10.98 -7.12 -34.21
C THR A 233 -12.19 -7.65 -33.45
N VAL A 234 -13.24 -6.83 -33.38
CA VAL A 234 -14.54 -7.20 -32.80
C VAL A 234 -15.61 -7.01 -33.86
N ALA A 235 -16.34 -8.07 -34.21
CA ALA A 235 -17.40 -8.02 -35.23
C ALA A 235 -16.96 -7.34 -36.55
N ASN A 236 -15.76 -7.67 -37.04
CA ASN A 236 -15.13 -7.12 -38.25
C ASN A 236 -14.80 -5.61 -38.24
N LYS A 237 -14.81 -4.94 -37.08
CA LYS A 237 -14.25 -3.58 -36.94
C LYS A 237 -12.86 -3.67 -36.32
N GLU A 238 -11.87 -3.08 -36.99
CA GLU A 238 -10.51 -2.93 -36.45
C GLU A 238 -10.41 -1.64 -35.63
N THR A 239 -9.92 -1.75 -34.40
CA THR A 239 -9.59 -0.58 -33.57
C THR A 239 -8.16 -0.70 -33.05
N PRO A 240 -7.30 0.32 -33.28
CA PRO A 240 -5.94 0.32 -32.75
C PRO A 240 -5.95 0.64 -31.25
N THR A 241 -5.05 0.02 -30.51
CA THR A 241 -4.70 0.39 -29.14
C THR A 241 -3.20 0.58 -29.06
N ILE A 242 -2.78 1.77 -28.63
CA ILE A 242 -1.38 2.16 -28.53
C ILE A 242 -0.96 2.10 -27.07
N LEU A 243 0.13 1.41 -26.78
CA LEU A 243 0.76 1.36 -25.47
C LEU A 243 2.19 1.89 -25.60
N ARG A 244 2.52 2.95 -24.88
CA ARG A 244 3.86 3.55 -24.85
C ARG A 244 4.48 3.24 -23.49
N VAL A 245 5.65 2.60 -23.48
CA VAL A 245 6.40 2.27 -22.26
C VAL A 245 7.73 3.00 -22.31
N ALA A 246 7.94 3.94 -21.39
CA ALA A 246 9.18 4.69 -21.26
C ALA A 246 9.79 4.44 -19.88
N ARG A 247 10.94 3.78 -19.84
CA ARG A 247 11.80 3.66 -18.66
C ARG A 247 12.73 4.88 -18.59
N PHE A 248 12.60 5.67 -17.54
CA PHE A 248 13.50 6.78 -17.27
C PHE A 248 14.14 6.52 -15.92
N LYS A 249 15.36 5.95 -15.91
CA LYS A 249 15.95 5.42 -14.68
C LYS A 249 15.91 6.47 -13.56
N PRO A 250 15.37 6.12 -12.40
CA PRO A 250 15.02 4.74 -11.99
C PRO A 250 13.57 4.28 -12.29
N ASP A 251 12.75 5.15 -12.85
CA ASP A 251 11.29 5.00 -12.98
C ASP A 251 10.83 4.37 -14.31
N ILE A 252 9.58 3.90 -14.34
CA ILE A 252 8.86 3.44 -15.54
C ILE A 252 7.57 4.25 -15.72
N PHE A 253 7.34 4.72 -16.94
CA PHE A 253 6.13 5.39 -17.38
C PHE A 253 5.41 4.51 -18.39
N VAL A 254 4.11 4.29 -18.19
CA VAL A 254 3.24 3.53 -19.08
C VAL A 254 2.08 4.43 -19.50
N GLU A 255 2.01 4.76 -20.78
CA GLU A 255 0.89 5.52 -21.35
C GLU A 255 0.08 4.60 -22.27
N TRP A 256 -1.24 4.73 -22.26
CA TRP A 256 -2.10 4.03 -23.21
C TRP A 256 -3.09 4.98 -23.86
N GLU A 257 -3.45 4.65 -25.09
CA GLU A 257 -4.38 5.40 -25.92
C GLU A 257 -5.22 4.43 -26.75
N SER A 258 -6.54 4.64 -26.72
CA SER A 258 -7.55 3.91 -27.49
C SER A 258 -8.56 4.91 -28.04
N VAL A 259 -9.53 4.43 -28.83
CA VAL A 259 -10.57 5.29 -29.43
C VAL A 259 -11.36 6.08 -28.37
N ASN A 260 -11.56 5.51 -27.18
CA ASN A 260 -12.45 6.10 -26.15
C ASN A 260 -11.72 6.53 -24.86
N HIS A 261 -10.47 6.12 -24.67
CA HIS A 261 -9.77 6.30 -23.39
C HIS A 261 -8.28 6.53 -23.59
N GLN A 262 -7.71 7.36 -22.71
CA GLN A 262 -6.28 7.62 -22.59
C GLN A 262 -5.89 7.69 -21.11
N GLY A 263 -4.65 7.37 -20.79
CA GLY A 263 -4.10 7.65 -19.48
C GLY A 263 -2.62 7.28 -19.33
N THR A 264 -2.10 7.55 -18.13
CA THR A 264 -0.68 7.39 -17.80
C THR A 264 -0.52 6.81 -16.39
N ILE A 265 0.39 5.83 -16.24
CA ILE A 265 0.86 5.28 -14.97
C ILE A 265 2.35 5.56 -14.84
N HIS A 266 2.79 6.01 -13.65
CA HIS A 266 4.18 6.24 -13.29
C HIS A 266 4.55 5.31 -12.12
N LEU A 267 5.57 4.48 -12.32
CA LEU A 267 6.10 3.53 -11.36
C LEU A 267 7.49 4.01 -10.92
N TYR A 268 7.66 4.28 -9.63
CA TYR A 268 8.90 4.78 -9.04
C TYR A 268 9.92 3.66 -8.80
N GLN A 269 11.21 4.04 -8.65
CA GLN A 269 12.35 3.15 -8.41
C GLN A 269 12.08 1.93 -7.52
N GLU A 270 11.61 2.15 -6.28
CA GLU A 270 11.45 1.08 -5.29
C GLU A 270 10.40 0.06 -5.73
N ALA A 271 9.30 0.51 -6.34
CA ALA A 271 8.28 -0.38 -6.88
C ALA A 271 8.80 -1.23 -8.05
N VAL A 272 9.75 -0.70 -8.83
CA VAL A 272 10.39 -1.36 -9.98
C VAL A 272 11.50 -2.34 -9.55
N GLU A 273 12.17 -2.07 -8.42
CA GLU A 273 13.25 -2.90 -7.87
C GLU A 273 12.74 -4.09 -7.04
N GLU A 274 11.58 -3.96 -6.39
CA GLU A 274 10.95 -5.03 -5.59
C GLU A 274 9.92 -5.86 -6.39
N GLY A 275 9.57 -5.43 -7.60
CA GLY A 275 8.55 -6.06 -8.44
C GLY A 275 9.11 -7.14 -9.36
N ASP A 276 8.90 -8.41 -9.02
CA ASP A 276 9.35 -9.56 -9.84
C ASP A 276 8.44 -9.82 -11.07
N LYS A 277 7.20 -9.29 -11.08
CA LYS A 277 6.22 -9.37 -12.17
C LYS A 277 5.20 -8.24 -12.04
N PHE A 278 5.00 -7.45 -13.11
CA PHE A 278 3.91 -6.47 -13.18
C PHE A 278 2.74 -7.04 -13.96
N VAL A 279 1.59 -7.17 -13.30
CA VAL A 279 0.34 -7.60 -13.92
C VAL A 279 -0.60 -6.39 -13.93
N LEU A 280 -0.87 -5.85 -15.11
CA LEU A 280 -1.89 -4.81 -15.31
C LEU A 280 -3.24 -5.51 -15.46
N GLU A 281 -3.89 -5.77 -14.32
CA GLU A 281 -5.31 -6.15 -14.27
C GLU A 281 -6.16 -4.89 -14.13
N GLY A 282 -7.04 -4.65 -15.11
CA GLY A 282 -8.07 -3.62 -15.03
C GLY A 282 -7.53 -2.19 -14.99
N LEU A 283 -7.27 -1.61 -16.17
CA LEU A 283 -7.13 -0.16 -16.30
C LEU A 283 -8.47 0.59 -16.30
N PHE A 284 -9.57 -0.15 -16.07
CA PHE A 284 -10.94 0.35 -16.08
C PHE A 284 -11.73 -0.37 -14.97
N ASP A 285 -11.92 0.36 -13.88
CA ASP A 285 -12.91 0.24 -12.81
C ASP A 285 -13.01 -0.99 -11.89
N ALA A 286 -13.36 -0.65 -10.65
CA ALA A 286 -13.57 -1.51 -9.50
C ALA A 286 -14.63 -2.60 -9.73
N GLY A 287 -14.39 -3.76 -9.10
CA GLY A 287 -15.39 -4.80 -8.92
C GLY A 287 -15.46 -5.79 -10.09
N VAL A 288 -15.28 -7.07 -9.76
CA VAL A 288 -15.57 -8.16 -10.70
C VAL A 288 -17.09 -8.22 -10.86
N ASP A 289 -17.59 -7.72 -11.98
CA ASP A 289 -18.77 -8.25 -12.64
C ASP A 289 -18.42 -8.62 -14.09
N ALA A 290 -18.83 -9.81 -14.47
CA ALA A 290 -18.42 -10.47 -15.69
C ALA A 290 -19.27 -9.96 -16.87
N GLU A 291 -18.87 -8.87 -17.52
CA GLU A 291 -19.20 -8.58 -18.93
C GLU A 291 -18.40 -7.36 -19.45
N SER A 292 -17.10 -7.52 -19.68
CA SER A 292 -16.31 -6.56 -20.45
C SER A 292 -15.65 -7.28 -21.63
N ARG A 293 -16.03 -6.90 -22.84
CA ARG A 293 -15.64 -7.54 -24.11
C ARG A 293 -14.28 -7.11 -24.64
N ASP A 294 -13.58 -6.20 -23.99
CA ASP A 294 -12.42 -5.56 -24.58
C ASP A 294 -11.24 -5.50 -23.61
N ALA A 295 -10.22 -6.28 -23.97
CA ALA A 295 -8.86 -6.33 -23.43
C ALA A 295 -8.57 -7.32 -22.29
N MET A 296 -7.67 -8.24 -22.61
CA MET A 296 -6.96 -9.10 -21.67
C MET A 296 -5.50 -9.16 -22.16
N THR A 297 -4.55 -8.83 -21.28
CA THR A 297 -3.12 -8.96 -21.56
C THR A 297 -2.57 -10.00 -20.59
N ILE A 298 -2.25 -11.20 -21.07
CA ILE A 298 -1.66 -12.27 -20.26
C ILE A 298 -0.17 -12.38 -20.57
N TRP A 299 0.64 -12.44 -19.51
CA TRP A 299 2.06 -12.78 -19.56
C TRP A 299 2.28 -14.15 -18.93
N LEU A 300 2.98 -15.06 -19.63
CA LEU A 300 3.42 -16.31 -19.04
C LEU A 300 4.62 -16.05 -18.13
N SER A 301 4.61 -16.56 -16.89
CA SER A 301 5.85 -16.59 -16.10
C SER A 301 6.85 -17.56 -16.74
N GLN A 302 8.14 -17.30 -16.53
CA GLN A 302 9.21 -18.19 -17.02
C GLN A 302 9.03 -19.64 -16.56
N SER A 303 8.57 -19.85 -15.32
CA SER A 303 8.26 -21.18 -14.77
C SER A 303 7.12 -21.89 -15.52
N MET A 304 6.08 -21.15 -15.91
CA MET A 304 4.92 -21.68 -16.61
C MET A 304 5.23 -22.00 -18.07
N TYR A 305 6.02 -21.15 -18.72
CA TYR A 305 6.54 -21.44 -20.05
C TYR A 305 7.38 -22.73 -20.06
N LYS A 306 8.27 -22.92 -19.08
CA LYS A 306 9.03 -24.17 -18.92
C LYS A 306 8.10 -25.37 -18.76
N GLN A 307 7.10 -25.29 -17.88
CA GLN A 307 6.11 -26.37 -17.71
C GLN A 307 5.34 -26.67 -19.00
N LEU A 308 4.94 -25.65 -19.77
CA LEU A 308 4.27 -25.84 -21.05
C LEU A 308 5.16 -26.56 -22.07
N LYS A 309 6.45 -26.19 -22.16
CA LYS A 309 7.40 -26.81 -23.08
C LYS A 309 7.80 -28.23 -22.67
N GLU A 310 8.00 -28.46 -21.37
CA GLU A 310 8.46 -29.75 -20.84
C GLU A 310 7.33 -30.78 -20.75
N ASN A 311 6.15 -30.37 -20.29
CA ASN A 311 5.04 -31.28 -20.02
C ASN A 311 3.95 -31.23 -21.10
N GLY A 312 4.05 -30.32 -22.06
CA GLY A 312 3.03 -30.08 -23.09
C GLY A 312 1.73 -29.45 -22.55
N HIS A 313 1.62 -29.20 -21.24
CA HIS A 313 0.45 -28.62 -20.60
C HIS A 313 0.81 -27.86 -19.32
N ALA A 314 -0.01 -26.87 -18.96
CA ALA A 314 0.06 -26.15 -17.70
C ALA A 314 -1.34 -25.77 -17.20
N LYS A 315 -1.46 -25.53 -15.89
CA LYS A 315 -2.69 -25.01 -15.29
C LYS A 315 -2.47 -23.54 -14.95
N ILE A 316 -3.41 -22.69 -15.36
CA ILE A 316 -3.45 -21.28 -14.98
C ILE A 316 -4.73 -21.00 -14.22
N GLN A 317 -4.77 -19.89 -13.49
CA GLN A 317 -6.01 -19.33 -12.97
C GLN A 317 -6.32 -18.05 -13.74
N LEU A 318 -7.51 -18.00 -14.33
CA LEU A 318 -8.02 -16.82 -15.03
C LEU A 318 -9.35 -16.44 -14.38
N ASN A 319 -9.45 -15.24 -13.80
CA ASN A 319 -10.63 -14.79 -13.04
C ASN A 319 -11.04 -15.78 -11.92
N ASN A 320 -10.07 -16.27 -11.14
CA ASN A 320 -10.26 -17.30 -10.10
C ASN A 320 -10.82 -18.65 -10.59
N LEU A 321 -10.95 -18.84 -11.91
CA LEU A 321 -11.33 -20.12 -12.49
C LEU A 321 -10.08 -20.87 -12.98
N PRO A 322 -9.89 -22.14 -12.59
CA PRO A 322 -8.82 -22.94 -13.13
C PRO A 322 -9.03 -23.13 -14.63
N LEU A 323 -7.96 -22.93 -15.41
CA LEU A 323 -7.93 -23.10 -16.85
C LEU A 323 -6.75 -24.00 -17.21
N LYS A 324 -7.02 -25.10 -17.90
CA LYS A 324 -5.96 -25.94 -18.47
C LYS A 324 -5.55 -25.43 -19.84
N MET A 325 -4.24 -25.33 -20.04
CA MET A 325 -3.61 -24.94 -21.29
C MET A 325 -2.75 -26.09 -21.81
N LYS A 326 -2.76 -26.30 -23.13
CA LYS A 326 -1.99 -27.35 -23.79
C LYS A 326 -1.27 -26.76 -25.00
N VAL A 327 0.02 -27.05 -25.15
CA VAL A 327 0.76 -26.69 -26.36
C VAL A 327 0.23 -27.55 -27.51
N VAL A 328 -0.21 -26.90 -28.58
CA VAL A 328 -0.78 -27.55 -29.76
C VAL A 328 0.08 -27.40 -31.00
N GLY A 329 1.05 -26.48 -30.98
CA GLY A 329 1.96 -26.29 -32.11
C GLY A 329 3.09 -25.32 -31.83
N THR A 330 4.02 -25.26 -32.78
CA THR A 330 5.08 -24.26 -32.86
C THR A 330 5.09 -23.68 -34.27
N GLY A 331 5.62 -22.47 -34.45
CA GLY A 331 5.64 -21.81 -35.75
C GLY A 331 6.39 -20.49 -35.72
N THR A 332 6.10 -19.63 -36.69
CA THR A 332 6.61 -18.26 -36.74
C THR A 332 5.46 -17.26 -36.79
N PHE A 333 5.71 -16.05 -36.30
CA PHE A 333 4.76 -14.94 -36.32
C PHE A 333 5.41 -13.69 -36.91
N ASP A 334 4.74 -13.05 -37.87
CA ASP A 334 5.23 -11.83 -38.52
C ASP A 334 4.99 -10.61 -37.63
N LEU A 335 6.07 -9.93 -37.26
CA LEU A 335 6.05 -8.75 -36.40
C LEU A 335 6.82 -7.61 -37.06
N THR A 336 6.25 -6.40 -37.04
CA THR A 336 6.99 -5.22 -37.52
C THR A 336 7.82 -4.61 -36.37
N VAL A 337 9.13 -4.83 -36.36
CA VAL A 337 10.04 -4.26 -35.37
C VAL A 337 10.80 -3.09 -36.01
N ASP A 338 10.70 -1.89 -35.43
CA ASP A 338 11.37 -0.68 -35.94
C ASP A 338 11.14 -0.40 -37.43
N LYS A 339 9.88 -0.58 -37.86
CA LYS A 339 9.41 -0.43 -39.25
C LYS A 339 9.96 -1.50 -40.23
N GLN A 340 10.66 -2.53 -39.75
CA GLN A 340 11.09 -3.67 -40.53
C GLN A 340 10.23 -4.90 -40.19
N GLN A 341 9.89 -5.72 -41.17
CA GLN A 341 9.19 -6.98 -40.91
C GLN A 341 10.18 -8.06 -40.47
N THR A 342 9.85 -8.71 -39.37
CA THR A 342 10.68 -9.73 -38.72
C THR A 342 9.80 -10.92 -38.35
N GLN A 343 10.26 -12.14 -38.65
CA GLN A 343 9.62 -13.36 -38.18
C GLN A 343 10.21 -13.78 -36.84
N ILE A 344 9.36 -13.96 -35.85
CA ILE A 344 9.73 -14.45 -34.52
C ILE A 344 9.20 -15.87 -34.31
N PRO A 345 9.96 -16.75 -33.64
CA PRO A 345 9.49 -18.10 -33.32
C PRO A 345 8.38 -18.03 -32.27
N VAL A 346 7.37 -18.89 -32.37
CA VAL A 346 6.22 -18.91 -31.46
C VAL A 346 5.78 -20.30 -31.07
N ILE A 347 5.17 -20.40 -29.88
CA ILE A 347 4.37 -21.55 -29.46
C ILE A 347 2.89 -21.19 -29.51
N THR A 348 2.09 -22.14 -29.97
CA THR A 348 0.63 -22.05 -29.94
C THR A 348 0.10 -22.95 -28.84
N VAL A 349 -0.76 -22.38 -28.01
CA VAL A 349 -1.34 -23.01 -26.83
C VAL A 349 -2.86 -22.89 -26.94
N GLU A 350 -3.57 -23.98 -26.71
CA GLU A 350 -5.03 -23.97 -26.62
C GLU A 350 -5.46 -24.18 -25.18
N ASP A 351 -6.52 -23.48 -24.77
CA ASP A 351 -7.17 -23.74 -23.51
C ASP A 351 -8.37 -24.69 -23.65
N GLU A 352 -8.87 -25.20 -22.53
CA GLU A 352 -10.04 -26.09 -22.49
C GLU A 352 -11.37 -25.41 -22.89
N ARG A 353 -11.36 -24.12 -23.22
CA ARG A 353 -12.49 -23.36 -23.77
C ARG A 353 -12.35 -23.16 -25.29
N ASN A 354 -11.39 -23.84 -25.93
CA ASN A 354 -11.04 -23.73 -27.35
C ASN A 354 -10.58 -22.33 -27.77
N ASN A 355 -9.98 -21.55 -26.85
CA ASN A 355 -9.27 -20.33 -27.25
C ASN A 355 -7.81 -20.67 -27.59
N THR A 356 -7.28 -19.96 -28.57
CA THR A 356 -5.91 -20.10 -29.03
C THR A 356 -5.07 -18.91 -28.56
N TRP A 357 -3.89 -19.22 -28.06
CA TRP A 357 -2.93 -18.29 -27.50
C TRP A 357 -1.58 -18.51 -28.19
N VAL A 358 -0.96 -17.45 -28.67
CA VAL A 358 0.33 -17.53 -29.36
C VAL A 358 1.34 -16.69 -28.60
N PHE A 359 2.43 -17.33 -28.19
CA PHE A 359 3.51 -16.71 -27.42
C PHE A 359 4.81 -16.82 -28.17
N ASN A 360 5.67 -15.81 -28.05
CA ASN A 360 7.06 -15.89 -28.47
C ASN A 360 7.75 -17.10 -27.81
N ASP A 361 8.40 -17.95 -28.61
CA ASP A 361 9.09 -19.18 -28.16
C ASP A 361 10.46 -18.82 -27.58
N ASP A 362 10.46 -17.99 -26.54
CA ASP A 362 11.66 -17.53 -25.84
C ASP A 362 11.43 -17.61 -24.32
N ALA A 363 12.26 -18.41 -23.65
CA ALA A 363 12.21 -18.59 -22.19
C ALA A 363 12.56 -17.32 -21.40
N GLY A 364 13.28 -16.37 -22.01
CA GLY A 364 13.60 -15.07 -21.41
C GLY A 364 12.50 -14.02 -21.63
N ASN A 365 11.62 -14.21 -22.63
CA ASN A 365 10.56 -13.28 -22.96
C ASN A 365 9.38 -13.97 -23.68
N PRO A 366 8.54 -14.73 -22.97
CA PRO A 366 7.39 -15.45 -23.53
C PRO A 366 6.20 -14.51 -23.75
N LEU A 367 6.44 -13.43 -24.50
CA LEU A 367 5.46 -12.39 -24.81
C LEU A 367 4.31 -12.99 -25.63
N MET A 368 3.07 -12.70 -25.23
CA MET A 368 1.89 -13.06 -26.02
C MET A 368 1.78 -12.15 -27.25
N VAL A 369 1.79 -12.75 -28.43
CA VAL A 369 1.76 -12.03 -29.71
C VAL A 369 0.40 -12.14 -30.39
N GLU A 370 -0.40 -13.15 -30.04
CA GLU A 370 -1.77 -13.27 -30.52
C GLU A 370 -2.66 -14.03 -29.51
N TYR A 371 -3.92 -13.61 -29.44
CA TYR A 371 -4.98 -14.28 -28.71
C TYR A 371 -6.25 -14.33 -29.58
N LYS A 372 -6.84 -15.52 -29.69
CA LYS A 372 -7.99 -15.79 -30.55
C LYS A 372 -9.03 -16.62 -29.81
N THR A 373 -10.28 -16.17 -29.88
CA THR A 373 -11.48 -16.91 -29.47
C THR A 373 -12.41 -17.07 -30.68
N PRO A 374 -13.51 -17.83 -30.58
CA PRO A 374 -14.50 -17.91 -31.65
C PRO A 374 -15.14 -16.57 -32.04
N ARG A 375 -15.07 -15.54 -31.19
CA ARG A 375 -15.72 -14.23 -31.40
C ARG A 375 -14.75 -13.05 -31.47
N TYR A 376 -13.48 -13.26 -31.10
CA TYR A 376 -12.52 -12.20 -30.83
C TYR A 376 -11.13 -12.58 -31.32
N ARG A 377 -10.40 -11.64 -31.92
CA ARG A 377 -8.98 -11.81 -32.24
C ARG A 377 -8.23 -10.54 -31.87
N ARG A 378 -7.11 -10.71 -31.18
CA ARG A 378 -6.16 -9.63 -30.87
C ARG A 378 -4.76 -10.10 -31.16
N TYR A 379 -3.97 -9.24 -31.77
CA TYR A 379 -2.58 -9.57 -32.06
C TYR A 379 -1.68 -8.33 -32.03
N LEU A 380 -0.41 -8.58 -31.74
CA LEU A 380 0.65 -7.58 -31.73
C LEU A 380 1.09 -7.32 -33.17
N LYS A 381 0.97 -6.07 -33.63
CA LYS A 381 1.29 -5.72 -35.02
C LYS A 381 2.71 -5.17 -35.17
N SER A 382 3.14 -4.33 -34.23
CA SER A 382 4.45 -3.69 -34.29
C SER A 382 5.04 -3.32 -32.95
N VAL A 383 6.36 -3.29 -32.91
CA VAL A 383 7.21 -2.84 -31.80
C VAL A 383 8.15 -1.76 -32.34
N ALA A 384 8.28 -0.63 -31.65
CA ALA A 384 9.25 0.42 -32.00
C ALA A 384 10.10 0.78 -30.79
N THR A 385 11.42 0.87 -30.98
CA THR A 385 12.45 0.98 -29.93
C THR A 385 13.20 2.32 -29.91
N ALA A 386 12.82 3.28 -30.78
CA ALA A 386 13.44 4.60 -30.87
C ALA A 386 12.81 5.66 -29.93
N SER A 387 13.65 6.53 -29.36
CA SER A 387 13.22 7.71 -28.60
C SER A 387 12.51 8.73 -29.51
N TRP A 388 11.27 9.09 -29.17
CA TRP A 388 10.53 10.15 -29.83
C TRP A 388 11.16 11.53 -29.50
N PRO A 389 11.55 12.35 -30.47
CA PRO A 389 11.88 13.75 -30.20
C PRO A 389 10.58 14.54 -30.03
N GLY A 390 10.38 15.12 -28.85
CA GLY A 390 9.29 16.07 -28.59
C GLY A 390 8.11 15.49 -27.80
N LEU A 391 8.27 15.34 -26.49
CA LEU A 391 7.14 15.44 -25.57
C LEU A 391 6.61 16.88 -25.67
N LYS A 392 5.63 17.12 -26.54
CA LYS A 392 4.71 18.25 -26.37
C LYS A 392 3.52 17.72 -25.59
N TRP A 393 3.37 18.20 -24.36
CA TRP A 393 2.18 17.99 -23.55
C TRP A 393 0.92 18.32 -24.37
N ILE A 394 0.13 17.31 -24.74
CA ILE A 394 -1.16 17.51 -25.39
C ILE A 394 -2.15 17.82 -24.28
N LYS A 395 -2.28 19.10 -23.91
CA LYS A 395 -3.34 19.55 -22.99
C LYS A 395 -4.70 19.75 -23.67
N GLN A 396 -4.77 19.68 -25.00
CA GLN A 396 -6.02 19.78 -25.74
C GLN A 396 -5.96 18.91 -27.00
N VAL A 397 -6.91 17.99 -27.11
CA VAL A 397 -7.18 17.25 -28.35
C VAL A 397 -7.70 18.25 -29.38
N PRO A 398 -7.15 18.33 -30.61
CA PRO A 398 -7.76 19.12 -31.67
C PRO A 398 -9.10 18.51 -32.06
N PRO A 399 -10.13 19.32 -32.43
CA PRO A 399 -11.41 18.78 -32.83
C PRO A 399 -11.23 17.91 -34.08
N VAL A 400 -11.73 16.69 -33.98
CA VAL A 400 -11.79 15.70 -35.06
C VAL A 400 -12.64 16.28 -36.20
N LYS A 401 -12.17 16.18 -37.44
CA LYS A 401 -12.99 16.38 -38.63
C LYS A 401 -13.64 15.07 -39.05
#